data_AF-A0A1L5NXM5-F1
#
_entry.id   AF-A0A1L5NXM5-F1
#
_cell.length_a   1.000
_cell.length_b   1.000
_cell.length_c   1.000
_cell.angle_alpha   90.00
_cell.angle_beta   90.00
_cell.angle_gamma   90.00
#
_symmetry.space_group_name_H-M   'P 1'
#
loop_
_entity.id
_entity.type
_entity.pdbx_description
1 polymer ?
#
loop_
_entity_poly.entity_id
_entity_poly.type
_entity_poly.pdbx_seq_one_letter_code
_entity_poly.pdbx_strand_id
1 'polypeptide(L)'
;MAAPFMDMLDLASYRIDPSAGVILRKSLIAYFVHRSVNDDSLVERLRRNAEVHRAKWKSWHDAPSKRLSMKVTPRVGDEFDELVKKSALNKTTLVKSIVMDIGSEIVEPEEPRMMPELRRMAAALAA
;
A
#
# COMPACT_ATOMS: atom_id res chain seq x y z
N MET A 1 -8.41 0.03 10.87
CA MET A 1 -7.30 1.00 10.61
C MET A 1 -7.95 2.36 10.46
N ALA A 2 -7.29 3.47 10.81
CA ALA A 2 -7.89 4.80 10.65
C ALA A 2 -8.31 5.03 9.19
N ALA A 3 -9.46 5.67 8.98
CA ALA A 3 -10.04 5.91 7.65
C ALA A 3 -9.08 6.55 6.64
N PRO A 4 -8.19 7.50 7.00
CA PRO A 4 -7.28 8.13 6.04
C PRO A 4 -6.39 7.15 5.26
N PHE A 5 -6.03 6.01 5.85
CA PHE A 5 -5.26 4.99 5.13
C PHE A 5 -6.09 4.31 4.04
N MET A 6 -7.38 4.05 4.30
CA MET A 6 -8.26 3.50 3.28
C MET A 6 -8.57 4.52 2.21
N ASP A 7 -8.75 5.78 2.58
CA ASP A 7 -9.01 6.87 1.64
C ASP A 7 -7.81 7.08 0.71
N MET A 8 -6.58 6.92 1.22
CA MET A 8 -5.35 6.93 0.40
C MET A 8 -5.32 5.78 -0.63
N LEU A 9 -5.66 4.55 -0.21
CA LEU A 9 -5.74 3.40 -1.12
C LEU A 9 -6.84 3.58 -2.18
N ASP A 10 -7.96 4.19 -1.80
CA ASP A 10 -9.07 4.48 -2.71
C ASP A 10 -8.69 5.53 -3.75
N LEU A 11 -8.03 6.60 -3.30
CA LEU A 11 -7.54 7.64 -4.18
C LEU A 11 -6.47 7.12 -5.14
N ALA A 12 -5.55 6.27 -4.68
CA ALA A 12 -4.57 5.62 -5.53
C ALA A 12 -5.24 4.73 -6.59
N SER A 13 -6.24 3.94 -6.19
CA SER A 13 -7.02 3.09 -7.11
C SER A 13 -7.75 3.93 -8.16
N TYR A 14 -8.43 4.99 -7.74
CA TYR A 14 -9.14 5.92 -8.62
C TYR A 14 -8.21 6.60 -9.63
N ARG A 15 -6.99 7.00 -9.21
CA ARG A 15 -6.04 7.66 -10.10
C ARG A 15 -5.51 6.74 -11.21
N ILE A 16 -5.39 5.45 -10.91
CA ILE A 16 -4.99 4.44 -11.89
C ILE A 16 -6.12 4.19 -12.86
N ASP A 17 -7.28 3.82 -12.32
CA ASP A 17 -8.48 3.51 -13.09
C ASP A 17 -9.73 3.93 -12.30
N PRO A 18 -10.42 5.01 -12.73
CA PRO A 18 -11.65 5.47 -12.09
C PRO A 18 -12.77 4.42 -12.05
N SER A 19 -12.76 3.46 -12.96
CA SER A 19 -13.79 2.42 -13.08
C SER A 19 -13.49 1.17 -12.25
N ALA A 20 -12.27 0.99 -11.75
CA ALA A 20 -11.87 -0.23 -11.05
C ALA A 20 -12.40 -0.34 -9.61
N GLY A 21 -12.83 0.79 -9.03
CA GLY A 21 -13.37 0.85 -7.66
C GLY A 21 -12.45 0.20 -6.63
N VAL A 22 -12.98 -0.71 -5.82
CA VAL A 22 -12.25 -1.33 -4.70
C VAL A 22 -11.36 -2.52 -5.10
N ILE A 23 -11.45 -2.96 -6.36
CA ILE A 23 -10.78 -4.18 -6.85
C ILE A 23 -9.25 -4.01 -6.81
N LEU A 24 -8.76 -2.82 -7.15
CA LEU A 24 -7.32 -2.54 -7.19
C LEU A 24 -6.65 -2.46 -5.83
N ARG A 25 -7.39 -2.27 -4.72
CA ARG A 25 -6.79 -2.18 -3.38
C ARG A 25 -5.89 -3.38 -3.07
N LYS A 26 -6.39 -4.58 -3.36
CA LYS A 26 -5.65 -5.83 -3.14
C LYS A 26 -4.44 -5.92 -4.08
N SER A 27 -4.65 -5.65 -5.36
CA SER A 27 -3.60 -5.75 -6.37
C SER A 27 -2.47 -4.76 -6.10
N LEU A 28 -2.78 -3.55 -5.66
CA LEU A 28 -1.79 -2.55 -5.26
C LEU A 28 -0.98 -2.97 -4.05
N ILE A 29 -1.64 -3.44 -2.99
CA ILE A 29 -0.90 -3.93 -1.82
C ILE A 29 -0.01 -5.11 -2.22
N ALA A 30 -0.52 -6.07 -2.99
CA ALA A 30 0.26 -7.20 -3.45
C ALA A 30 1.45 -6.77 -4.33
N TYR A 31 1.26 -5.81 -5.23
CA TYR A 31 2.33 -5.26 -6.06
C TYR A 31 3.44 -4.61 -5.21
N PHE A 32 3.07 -3.74 -4.25
CA PHE A 32 4.04 -3.07 -3.40
C PHE A 32 4.75 -4.04 -2.43
N VAL A 33 4.05 -5.07 -1.94
CA VAL A 33 4.65 -6.18 -1.17
C VAL A 33 5.69 -6.91 -1.99
N HIS A 34 5.30 -7.38 -3.19
CA HIS A 34 6.20 -8.13 -4.07
C HIS A 34 7.41 -7.30 -4.50
N ARG A 35 7.22 -6.01 -4.82
CA ARG A 35 8.32 -5.10 -5.16
C ARG A 35 9.25 -4.90 -3.96
N SER A 36 8.71 -4.68 -2.75
CA SER A 36 9.51 -4.34 -1.58
C SER A 36 10.28 -5.52 -1.01
N VAL A 37 9.73 -6.74 -1.07
CA VAL A 37 10.43 -7.92 -0.52
C VAL A 37 11.73 -8.24 -1.28
N ASN A 38 11.82 -7.81 -2.54
CA ASN A 38 12.95 -8.05 -3.44
C ASN A 38 13.95 -6.88 -3.51
N ASP A 39 13.77 -5.82 -2.73
CA ASP A 39 14.63 -4.63 -2.78
C ASP A 39 14.85 -4.06 -1.36
N ASP A 40 16.05 -4.25 -0.82
CA ASP A 40 16.41 -3.81 0.53
C ASP A 40 16.28 -2.30 0.72
N SER A 41 16.46 -1.50 -0.34
CA SER A 41 16.29 -0.04 -0.27
C SER A 41 14.83 0.34 0.00
N LEU A 42 13.89 -0.45 -0.54
CA LEU A 42 12.45 -0.28 -0.31
C LEU A 42 12.04 -0.78 1.07
N VAL A 43 12.66 -1.86 1.57
CA VAL A 43 12.49 -2.29 2.96
C VAL A 43 12.85 -1.16 3.92
N GLU A 44 14.01 -0.52 3.73
CA GLU A 44 14.43 0.61 4.57
C GLU A 44 13.53 1.84 4.40
N ARG A 45 13.00 2.08 3.19
CA ARG A 45 11.99 3.13 2.97
C ARG A 45 10.72 2.88 3.80
N LEU A 46 10.25 1.63 3.87
CA LEU A 46 9.09 1.27 4.69
C LEU A 46 9.37 1.48 6.20
N ARG A 47 10.58 1.14 6.67
CA ARG A 47 10.97 1.41 8.06
C ARG A 47 10.96 2.90 8.37
N ARG A 48 11.55 3.70 7.49
CA ARG A 48 11.60 5.17 7.61
C ARG A 48 10.21 5.79 7.62
N ASN A 49 9.33 5.37 6.71
CA ASN A 49 7.94 5.86 6.66
C ASN A 49 7.21 5.60 7.99
N ALA A 50 7.39 4.40 8.55
CA ALA A 50 6.82 4.05 9.84
C ALA A 50 7.35 4.88 11.02
N GLU A 51 8.64 5.24 10.98
CA GLU A 51 9.26 6.08 11.99
C GLU A 51 8.81 7.54 11.89
N VAL A 52 8.97 8.15 10.71
CA VAL A 52 8.66 9.57 10.45
C VAL A 52 7.19 9.89 10.69
N HIS A 53 6.28 9.00 10.29
CA HIS A 53 4.84 9.24 10.41
C HIS A 53 4.22 8.68 11.69
N ARG A 54 5.02 8.12 12.61
CA ARG A 54 4.52 7.48 13.84
C ARG A 54 3.62 8.39 14.66
N ALA A 55 4.02 9.66 14.82
CA ALA A 55 3.26 10.65 15.58
C ALA A 55 1.91 10.97 14.91
N LYS A 56 1.92 11.21 13.59
CA LYS A 56 0.72 11.47 12.78
C LYS A 56 -0.26 10.29 12.80
N TRP A 57 0.24 9.06 12.73
CA TRP A 57 -0.62 7.88 12.80
C TRP A 57 -1.24 7.68 14.18
N LYS A 58 -0.53 8.08 15.25
CA LYS A 58 -1.05 8.06 16.62
C LYS A 58 -2.12 9.13 16.81
N SER A 59 -1.96 10.33 16.25
CA SER A 59 -2.97 11.40 16.36
C SER A 59 -4.29 11.07 15.65
N TRP A 60 -4.33 10.03 14.83
CA TRP A 60 -5.57 9.51 14.22
C TRP A 60 -6.31 8.49 15.10
N HIS A 61 -6.05 8.46 16.41
CA HIS A 61 -6.71 7.51 17.31
C HIS A 61 -8.24 7.68 17.35
N ASP A 62 -8.74 8.91 17.23
CA ASP A 62 -10.19 9.23 17.20
C ASP A 62 -10.78 9.25 15.79
N ALA A 63 -9.97 9.03 14.76
CA ALA A 63 -10.48 8.98 13.40
C ALA A 63 -11.38 7.74 13.21
N PRO A 64 -12.46 7.83 12.42
CA PRO A 64 -13.30 6.68 12.10
C PRO A 64 -12.45 5.49 11.62
N SER A 65 -12.74 4.28 12.09
CA SER A 65 -12.01 3.08 11.69
C SER A 65 -12.68 2.43 10.49
N LYS A 66 -11.88 2.12 9.46
CA LYS A 66 -12.29 1.28 8.32
C LYS A 66 -11.50 -0.03 8.35
N ARG A 67 -12.13 -1.14 7.98
CA ARG A 67 -11.50 -2.47 7.93
C ARG A 67 -10.92 -2.70 6.53
N LEU A 68 -9.61 -2.98 6.48
CA LEU A 68 -8.99 -3.57 5.31
C LEU A 68 -9.24 -5.07 5.34
N SER A 69 -10.24 -5.53 4.60
CA SER A 69 -10.51 -6.96 4.41
C SER A 69 -10.07 -7.36 3.02
N MET A 70 -9.06 -8.23 2.93
CA MET A 70 -8.70 -8.84 1.66
C MET A 70 -8.19 -10.25 1.84
N LYS A 71 -8.59 -11.14 0.92
CA LYS A 71 -8.02 -12.47 0.80
C LYS A 71 -6.80 -12.38 -0.11
N VAL A 72 -5.61 -12.58 0.45
CA VAL A 72 -4.36 -12.71 -0.32
C VAL A 72 -4.14 -14.16 -0.72
N THR A 73 -3.36 -14.38 -1.77
CA THR A 73 -2.89 -15.73 -2.12
C THR A 73 -1.83 -16.18 -1.10
N PRO A 74 -1.57 -17.49 -0.95
CA PRO A 74 -0.51 -17.99 -0.06
C PRO A 74 0.84 -17.31 -0.33
N ARG A 75 1.23 -17.22 -1.61
CA ARG A 75 2.46 -16.53 -2.05
C ARG A 75 2.57 -15.10 -1.51
N VAL A 76 1.54 -14.28 -1.67
CA VAL A 76 1.55 -12.89 -1.17
C VAL A 76 1.57 -12.87 0.36
N GLY A 77 0.95 -13.86 1.01
CA GLY A 77 1.04 -14.05 2.46
C GLY A 77 2.48 -14.32 2.91
N ASP A 78 3.19 -15.21 2.23
CA ASP A 78 4.58 -15.56 2.52
C ASP A 78 5.51 -14.34 2.32
N GLU A 79 5.34 -13.60 1.22
CA GLU A 79 6.08 -12.36 0.94
C GLU A 79 5.81 -11.28 2.02
N PHE A 80 4.57 -11.20 2.52
CA PHE A 80 4.21 -10.31 3.64
C PHE A 80 4.96 -10.69 4.92
N ASP A 81 4.98 -11.98 5.24
CA ASP A 81 5.60 -12.47 6.47
C ASP A 81 7.14 -12.37 6.38
N GLU A 82 7.72 -12.49 5.19
CA GLU A 82 9.12 -12.16 4.93
C GLU A 82 9.41 -10.67 5.12
N LEU A 83 8.57 -9.77 4.59
CA LEU A 83 8.71 -8.34 4.79
C LEU A 83 8.59 -7.91 6.25
N VAL A 84 7.71 -8.56 7.03
CA VAL A 84 7.64 -8.35 8.48
C VAL A 84 8.99 -8.65 9.15
N LYS A 85 9.64 -9.75 8.75
CA LYS A 85 10.98 -10.12 9.27
C LYS A 85 12.04 -9.11 8.83
N LYS A 86 12.12 -8.79 7.54
CA LYS A 86 13.11 -7.87 6.96
C LYS A 86 13.01 -6.45 7.52
N SER A 87 11.79 -5.93 7.66
CA SER A 87 11.55 -4.57 8.16
C SER A 87 11.55 -4.43 9.68
N ALA A 88 11.45 -5.54 10.42
CA ALA A 88 11.19 -5.58 11.86
C ALA A 88 9.92 -4.79 12.28
N LEU A 89 8.98 -4.58 11.36
CA LEU A 89 7.69 -3.95 11.64
C LEU A 89 6.62 -5.02 11.90
N ASN A 90 5.73 -4.78 12.85
CA ASN A 90 4.53 -5.63 12.96
C ASN A 90 3.64 -5.46 11.72
N LYS A 91 2.83 -6.47 11.42
CA LYS A 91 1.99 -6.54 10.20
C LYS A 91 1.10 -5.31 10.00
N THR A 92 0.53 -4.75 11.07
CA THR A 92 -0.33 -3.56 10.95
C THR A 92 0.47 -2.30 10.61
N THR A 93 1.61 -2.10 11.26
CA THR A 93 2.52 -0.98 10.98
C THR A 93 3.09 -1.08 9.57
N LEU A 94 3.46 -2.30 9.14
CA LEU A 94 3.92 -2.56 7.77
C LEU A 94 2.86 -2.19 6.73
N VAL A 95 1.61 -2.62 6.92
CA VAL A 95 0.52 -2.27 5.98
C VAL A 95 0.30 -0.75 5.95
N LYS A 96 0.30 -0.06 7.10
CA LYS A 96 0.22 1.41 7.14
C LYS A 96 1.35 2.05 6.34
N SER A 97 2.57 1.54 6.50
CA SER A 97 3.73 2.03 5.76
C SER A 97 3.61 1.80 4.26
N ILE A 98 3.15 0.62 3.83
CA ILE A 98 2.90 0.32 2.41
C ILE A 98 1.86 1.28 1.83
N VAL A 99 0.79 1.58 2.58
CA VAL A 99 -0.22 2.56 2.14
C VAL A 99 0.36 3.96 1.98
N MET A 100 1.26 4.38 2.88
CA MET A 100 1.96 5.65 2.72
C MET A 100 2.90 5.64 1.50
N ASP A 101 3.58 4.52 1.27
CA ASP A 101 4.46 4.34 0.12
C ASP A 101 3.69 4.44 -1.20
N ILE A 102 2.53 3.78 -1.28
CA ILE A 102 1.54 3.90 -2.36
C ILE A 102 1.14 5.37 -2.56
N GLY A 103 0.82 6.08 -1.48
CA GLY A 103 0.48 7.50 -1.54
C GLY A 103 1.60 8.34 -2.15
N SER A 104 2.83 8.15 -1.68
CA SER A 104 3.99 8.92 -2.15
C SER A 104 4.38 8.63 -3.60
N GLU A 105 4.13 7.43 -4.10
CA GLU A 105 4.53 7.04 -5.45
C GLU A 105 3.41 7.23 -6.48
N ILE A 106 2.14 7.28 -6.06
CA ILE A 106 0.97 7.33 -6.97
C ILE A 106 0.13 8.60 -6.77
N VAL A 107 -0.11 9.00 -5.53
CA VAL A 107 -1.07 10.07 -5.21
C VAL A 107 -0.40 11.44 -5.12
N GLU A 108 0.76 11.53 -4.50
CA GLU A 108 1.45 12.82 -4.30
C GLU A 108 2.07 13.40 -5.60
N PRO A 109 2.72 12.61 -6.48
CA PRO A 109 3.30 13.15 -7.70
C PRO A 109 2.21 13.57 -8.68
N GLU A 110 2.41 14.66 -9.43
CA GLU A 110 1.52 15.05 -10.53
C GLU A 110 1.55 14.01 -11.67
N GLU A 111 2.73 13.53 -12.01
CA GLU A 111 2.97 12.49 -13.01
C GLU A 111 3.73 11.30 -12.40
N PRO A 112 3.02 10.32 -11.81
CA PRO A 112 3.65 9.13 -11.25
C PRO A 112 4.39 8.31 -12.31
N ARG A 113 5.69 8.05 -12.10
CA ARG A 113 6.56 7.33 -13.05
C ARG A 113 6.01 5.94 -13.42
N MET A 114 5.38 5.26 -12.47
CA MET A 114 4.81 3.92 -12.64
C MET A 114 3.39 3.91 -13.23
N MET A 115 2.76 5.07 -13.45
CA MET A 115 1.36 5.13 -13.91
C MET A 115 1.08 4.34 -15.19
N PRO A 116 1.92 4.39 -16.24
CA PRO A 116 1.68 3.61 -17.46
C PRO A 116 1.63 2.10 -17.21
N GLU A 117 2.48 1.58 -16.33
CA GLU A 117 2.51 0.17 -15.96
C GLU A 117 1.30 -0.23 -15.13
N LEU A 118 0.95 0.57 -14.13
CA LEU A 118 -0.21 0.31 -13.26
C LEU A 118 -1.52 0.33 -14.04
N ARG A 119 -1.66 1.23 -15.03
CA ARG A 119 -2.82 1.27 -15.93
C ARG A 119 -2.92 0.03 -16.81
N ARG A 120 -1.79 -0.46 -17.34
CA ARG A 120 -1.77 -1.73 -18.10
C ARG A 120 -2.17 -2.91 -17.22
N MET A 121 -1.66 -2.97 -15.98
CA MET A 121 -2.06 -3.99 -15.00
C MET A 121 -3.56 -3.91 -14.71
N ALA A 122 -4.10 -2.71 -14.46
CA ALA A 122 -5.52 -2.53 -14.18
C ALA A 122 -6.41 -2.99 -15.35
N ALA A 123 -6.06 -2.60 -16.58
CA ALA A 123 -6.79 -3.04 -17.78
C ALA A 123 -6.77 -4.57 -17.95
N ALA A 124 -5.64 -5.23 -17.66
CA ALA A 124 -5.55 -6.69 -17.74
C ALA A 124 -6.37 -7.43 -16.67
N LEU A 125 -6.63 -6.79 -15.52
CA LEU A 125 -7.48 -7.35 -14.46
C LEU A 125 -8.98 -7.12 -14.70
N ALA A 126 -9.34 -6.19 -15.60
CA ALA A 126 -10.72 -5.86 -15.94
C ALA A 126 -11.26 -6.64 -17.14
N ALA A 127 -10.38 -7.34 -17.87
CA ALA A 127 -10.71 -8.23 -18.99
C ALA A 127 -11.18 -9.61 -18.50
#